data_AF-A0A3D2FS81-F1
#
_entry.id   AF-A0A3D2FS81-F1
#
_cell.length_a   1.000
_cell.length_b   1.000
_cell.length_c   1.000
_cell.angle_alpha   90.00
_cell.angle_beta   90.00
_cell.angle_gamma   90.00
#
_symmetry.space_group_name_H-M   'P 1'
#
loop_
_entity.id
_entity.type
_entity.pdbx_description
1 polymer ?
#
loop_
_entity_poly.entity_id
_entity_poly.type
_entity_poly.pdbx_seq_one_letter_code
_entity_poly.pdbx_strand_id
1 'polypeptide(L)'
;MKYRIANEEQETFDELLISLGLEGAKIISTDENWSEAFVRFLTNPVVASLLTTFGFLGILFELQSPGWGIPGSFGLVCLALSLGASFIARLATMTDILIILAGVALLILEIIVIPGFGVAGIGGIVLILWGLYELLLPDIPIGPEVEAMALWGLIIGIIGALIGLVLLFKMMTKTTFWQKLTSPGVEGAEAGYSTSVGWENLVGREGESQSDLRPSGWVNVDGQRVFVVSEGDFIEKNCKVKVLSVDGNRVVVRKLNSKE
;
A
#
# COMPACT_ATOMS: atom_id res chain seq x y z
N MET A 1 -22.59 31.45 -31.54
CA MET A 1 -23.44 31.42 -32.77
C MET A 1 -23.55 30.08 -33.53
N LYS A 2 -22.55 29.17 -33.48
CA LYS A 2 -22.48 27.93 -34.30
C LYS A 2 -23.72 26.99 -34.21
N TYR A 3 -24.40 26.95 -33.06
CA TYR A 3 -25.56 26.07 -32.82
C TYR A 3 -26.92 26.80 -32.84
N ARG A 4 -26.97 28.10 -33.20
CA ARG A 4 -28.20 28.93 -33.20
C ARG A 4 -28.98 28.95 -31.87
N ILE A 5 -28.30 28.77 -30.74
CA ILE A 5 -28.91 28.82 -29.40
C ILE A 5 -28.95 30.25 -28.84
N ALA A 6 -28.07 31.14 -29.33
CA ALA A 6 -28.02 32.55 -28.98
C ALA A 6 -28.12 33.41 -30.25
N ASN A 7 -28.73 34.58 -30.12
CA ASN A 7 -28.94 35.53 -31.22
C ASN A 7 -27.79 36.54 -31.34
N GLU A 8 -27.18 36.92 -30.21
CA GLU A 8 -26.08 37.88 -30.10
C GLU A 8 -25.16 37.50 -28.93
N GLU A 9 -23.94 38.03 -28.94
CA GLU A 9 -22.92 37.91 -27.90
C GLU A 9 -22.44 39.32 -27.57
N GLN A 10 -22.36 39.66 -26.29
CA GLN A 10 -21.97 40.99 -25.80
C GLN A 10 -20.75 40.85 -24.90
N GLU A 11 -19.81 41.80 -24.98
CA GLU A 11 -18.57 41.74 -24.21
C GLU A 11 -18.77 42.21 -22.75
N THR A 12 -19.77 43.06 -22.51
CA THR A 12 -20.05 43.59 -21.17
C THR A 12 -21.49 43.41 -20.73
N PHE A 13 -21.68 43.28 -19.42
CA PHE A 13 -23.01 43.15 -18.82
C PHE A 13 -23.89 44.38 -19.08
N ASP A 14 -23.30 45.57 -19.14
CA ASP A 14 -24.01 46.81 -19.45
C ASP A 14 -24.50 46.85 -20.91
N GLU A 15 -23.68 46.41 -21.86
CA GLU A 15 -24.09 46.28 -23.28
C GLU A 15 -25.21 45.23 -23.47
N LEU A 16 -25.21 44.18 -22.64
CA LEU A 16 -26.29 43.19 -22.61
C LEU A 16 -27.60 43.79 -22.08
N LEU A 17 -27.56 44.64 -21.06
CA LEU A 17 -28.76 45.31 -20.55
C LEU A 17 -29.36 46.29 -21.57
N ILE A 18 -28.49 47.00 -22.30
CA ILE A 18 -28.87 47.89 -23.41
C ILE A 18 -29.57 47.09 -24.53
N SER A 19 -28.96 46.00 -25.00
CA SER A 19 -29.55 45.21 -26.10
C SER A 19 -30.86 44.52 -25.73
N LEU A 20 -31.06 44.21 -24.44
CA LEU A 20 -32.32 43.68 -23.92
C LEU A 20 -33.38 44.75 -23.61
N GLY A 21 -33.07 46.03 -23.78
CA GLY A 21 -33.99 47.15 -23.49
C GLY A 21 -34.26 47.32 -21.98
N LEU A 22 -33.34 46.88 -21.13
CA LEU A 22 -33.41 46.93 -19.67
C LEU A 22 -32.57 48.08 -19.08
N GLU A 23 -32.37 49.15 -19.85
CA GLU A 23 -31.66 50.35 -19.43
C GLU A 23 -32.32 50.95 -18.18
N GLY A 24 -31.60 51.00 -17.06
CA GLY A 24 -32.09 51.50 -15.78
C GLY A 24 -32.81 50.49 -14.88
N ALA A 25 -32.79 49.19 -15.22
CA ALA A 25 -33.23 48.15 -14.31
C ALA A 25 -32.42 48.17 -13.00
N LYS A 26 -33.09 47.96 -11.86
CA LYS A 26 -32.42 47.86 -10.56
C LYS A 26 -31.66 46.54 -10.48
N ILE A 27 -30.34 46.60 -10.64
CA ILE A 27 -29.46 45.43 -10.48
C ILE A 27 -29.39 45.07 -9.00
N ILE A 28 -29.77 43.84 -8.66
CA ILE A 28 -29.61 43.28 -7.32
C ILE A 28 -28.53 42.22 -7.41
N SER A 29 -27.29 42.57 -7.05
CA SER A 29 -26.21 41.61 -6.87
C SER A 29 -26.39 40.89 -5.53
N THR A 30 -26.33 39.56 -5.54
CA THR A 30 -26.23 38.76 -4.32
C THR A 30 -24.77 38.37 -4.15
N ASP A 31 -24.18 38.74 -3.02
CA ASP A 31 -22.80 38.33 -2.70
C ASP A 31 -22.78 36.86 -2.25
N GLU A 32 -21.66 36.18 -2.49
CA GLU A 32 -21.48 34.80 -2.05
C GLU A 32 -21.41 34.73 -0.51
N ASN A 33 -22.16 33.81 0.07
CA ASN A 33 -22.08 33.55 1.51
C ASN A 33 -20.85 32.66 1.83
N TRP A 34 -20.32 32.71 3.05
CA TRP A 34 -19.15 31.92 3.47
C TRP A 34 -19.32 30.42 3.22
N SER A 35 -20.52 29.87 3.43
CA SER A 35 -20.80 28.45 3.16
C SER A 35 -20.71 28.11 1.67
N GLU A 36 -21.11 29.02 0.79
CA GLU A 36 -21.00 28.84 -0.65
C GLU A 36 -19.53 28.91 -1.08
N ALA A 37 -18.78 29.90 -0.59
CA ALA A 37 -17.35 30.01 -0.86
C ALA A 37 -16.59 28.75 -0.40
N PHE A 38 -16.97 28.17 0.74
CA PHE A 38 -16.37 26.94 1.25
C PHE A 38 -16.69 25.72 0.36
N VAL A 39 -17.95 25.56 -0.06
CA VAL A 39 -18.32 24.48 -0.99
C VAL A 39 -17.59 24.65 -2.33
N ARG A 40 -17.57 25.86 -2.89
CA ARG A 40 -16.84 26.19 -4.13
C ARG A 40 -15.34 25.86 -4.03
N PHE A 41 -14.73 26.11 -2.88
CA PHE A 41 -13.35 25.73 -2.62
C PHE A 41 -13.17 24.21 -2.62
N LEU A 42 -14.04 23.46 -1.94
CA LEU A 42 -13.97 21.99 -1.88
C LEU A 42 -14.26 21.33 -3.23
N THR A 43 -15.11 21.93 -4.06
CA THR A 43 -15.46 21.42 -5.39
C THR A 43 -14.54 21.92 -6.50
N ASN A 44 -13.53 22.73 -6.18
CA ASN A 44 -12.50 23.07 -7.15
C ASN A 44 -11.83 21.76 -7.63
N PRO A 45 -11.69 21.50 -8.93
CA PRO A 45 -11.24 20.19 -9.42
C PRO A 45 -9.90 19.75 -8.86
N VAL A 46 -8.98 20.68 -8.61
CA VAL A 46 -7.67 20.39 -8.03
C VAL A 46 -7.81 20.05 -6.54
N VAL A 47 -8.59 20.81 -5.78
CA VAL A 47 -8.81 20.58 -4.35
C VAL A 47 -9.57 19.28 -4.10
N ALA A 48 -10.64 19.05 -4.85
CA ALA A 48 -11.43 17.81 -4.81
C ALA A 48 -10.55 16.59 -5.13
N SER A 49 -9.73 16.68 -6.17
CA SER A 49 -8.80 15.60 -6.56
C SER A 49 -7.76 15.32 -5.48
N LEU A 50 -7.18 16.36 -4.87
CA LEU A 50 -6.22 16.19 -3.77
C LEU A 50 -6.88 15.62 -2.51
N LEU A 51 -8.08 16.07 -2.14
CA LEU A 51 -8.85 15.52 -1.04
C LEU A 51 -9.13 14.03 -1.26
N THR A 52 -9.57 13.67 -2.47
CA THR A 52 -9.82 12.27 -2.82
C THR A 52 -8.55 11.44 -2.74
N THR A 53 -7.43 11.96 -3.25
CA THR A 53 -6.12 11.31 -3.19
C THR A 53 -5.65 11.08 -1.75
N PHE A 54 -5.70 12.11 -0.89
CA PHE A 54 -5.36 11.96 0.53
C PHE A 54 -6.34 11.03 1.25
N GLY A 55 -7.61 11.05 0.84
CA GLY A 55 -8.64 10.14 1.28
C GLY A 55 -8.29 8.67 1.07
N PHE A 56 -8.00 8.30 -0.19
CA PHE A 56 -7.56 6.96 -0.54
C PHE A 56 -6.22 6.59 0.09
N LEU A 57 -5.23 7.49 0.12
CA LEU A 57 -3.93 7.23 0.76
C LEU A 57 -4.05 6.98 2.26
N GLY A 58 -4.92 7.71 2.97
CA GLY A 58 -5.18 7.50 4.38
C GLY A 58 -5.75 6.11 4.66
N ILE A 59 -6.70 5.66 3.84
CA ILE A 59 -7.26 4.30 3.92
C ILE A 59 -6.21 3.24 3.58
N LEU A 60 -5.42 3.45 2.52
CA LEU A 60 -4.37 2.50 2.13
C LEU A 60 -3.30 2.37 3.22
N PHE A 61 -2.91 3.48 3.84
CA PHE A 61 -1.95 3.46 4.94
C PHE A 61 -2.49 2.70 6.15
N GLU A 62 -3.75 2.94 6.50
CA GLU A 62 -4.45 2.25 7.56
C GLU A 62 -4.49 0.72 7.34
N LEU A 63 -4.79 0.27 6.12
CA LEU A 63 -4.82 -1.16 5.77
C LEU A 63 -3.43 -1.83 5.86
N GLN A 64 -2.35 -1.06 5.72
CA GLN A 64 -0.98 -1.58 5.78
C GLN A 64 -0.37 -1.48 7.19
N SER A 65 -0.82 -0.55 8.02
CA SER A 65 -0.34 -0.39 9.38
C SER A 65 -1.11 -1.27 10.37
N PRO A 66 -0.45 -2.00 11.28
CA PRO A 66 -1.14 -2.75 12.31
C PRO A 66 -1.78 -1.81 13.35
N GLY A 67 -3.12 -1.76 13.37
CA GLY A 67 -3.94 -1.02 14.35
C GLY A 67 -4.91 -0.03 13.68
N TRP A 68 -6.03 0.30 14.34
CA TRP A 68 -6.89 1.40 13.88
C TRP A 68 -6.32 2.74 14.33
N GLY A 69 -6.19 3.70 13.42
CA GLY A 69 -5.40 4.91 13.61
C GLY A 69 -6.04 6.20 13.10
N ILE A 70 -5.27 7.27 13.32
CA ILE A 70 -5.50 8.62 12.80
C ILE A 70 -5.54 8.64 11.24
N PRO A 71 -4.70 7.88 10.50
CA PRO A 71 -4.66 7.94 9.04
C PRO A 71 -5.96 7.51 8.36
N GLY A 72 -6.55 6.39 8.77
CA GLY A 72 -7.82 5.91 8.22
C GLY A 72 -8.97 6.89 8.50
N SER A 73 -9.04 7.42 9.72
CA SER A 73 -10.06 8.40 10.11
C SER A 73 -9.93 9.71 9.30
N PHE A 74 -8.70 10.21 9.15
CA PHE A 74 -8.41 11.37 8.31
C PHE A 74 -8.78 11.12 6.85
N GLY A 75 -8.43 9.95 6.31
CA GLY A 75 -8.76 9.56 4.95
C GLY A 75 -10.27 9.52 4.70
N LEU A 76 -11.04 8.96 5.64
CA LEU A 76 -12.50 8.89 5.55
C LEU A 76 -13.14 10.29 5.57
N VAL A 77 -12.62 11.21 6.40
CA VAL A 77 -13.07 12.61 6.41
C VAL A 77 -12.76 13.30 5.07
N CYS A 78 -11.57 13.11 4.51
CA CYS A 78 -11.22 13.68 3.21
C CYS A 78 -12.13 13.19 2.08
N LEU A 79 -12.42 11.87 2.03
CA LEU A 79 -13.36 11.32 1.06
C LEU A 79 -14.78 11.85 1.28
N ALA A 80 -15.24 11.89 2.53
CA ALA A 80 -16.58 12.41 2.85
C ALA A 80 -16.74 13.88 2.46
N LEU A 81 -15.71 14.71 2.66
CA LEU A 81 -15.71 16.11 2.23
C LEU A 81 -15.70 16.23 0.71
N SER A 82 -14.84 15.48 0.00
CA SER A 82 -14.77 15.53 -1.47
C SER A 82 -16.08 15.10 -2.13
N LEU A 83 -16.58 13.91 -1.76
CA LEU A 83 -17.82 13.35 -2.32
C LEU A 83 -19.04 14.16 -1.85
N GLY A 84 -19.08 14.56 -0.58
CA GLY A 84 -20.19 15.32 0.01
C GLY A 84 -20.30 16.72 -0.56
N ALA A 85 -19.19 17.45 -0.72
CA ALA A 85 -19.21 18.78 -1.33
C ALA A 85 -19.65 18.72 -2.79
N SER A 86 -19.14 17.74 -3.55
CA SER A 86 -19.53 17.52 -4.95
C SER A 86 -21.01 17.16 -5.09
N PHE A 87 -21.56 16.39 -4.14
CA PHE A 87 -22.98 16.07 -4.09
C PHE A 87 -23.84 17.29 -3.74
N ILE A 88 -23.46 18.08 -2.74
CA ILE A 88 -24.17 19.31 -2.34
C ILE A 88 -24.19 20.33 -3.49
N ALA A 89 -23.05 20.48 -4.19
CA ALA A 89 -22.93 21.36 -5.33
C ALA A 89 -23.63 20.85 -6.60
N ARG A 90 -24.24 19.64 -6.55
CA ARG A 90 -24.87 18.97 -7.69
C ARG A 90 -23.93 18.75 -8.89
N LEU A 91 -22.63 18.70 -8.63
CA LEU A 91 -21.68 18.18 -9.61
C LEU A 91 -21.81 16.66 -9.70
N ALA A 92 -21.96 16.00 -8.54
CA ALA A 92 -22.12 14.55 -8.48
C ALA A 92 -23.58 14.13 -8.63
N THR A 93 -23.86 13.29 -9.62
CA THR A 93 -25.10 12.51 -9.67
C THR A 93 -24.99 11.25 -8.80
N MET A 94 -26.14 10.68 -8.43
CA MET A 94 -26.17 9.38 -7.75
C MET A 94 -25.48 8.28 -8.57
N THR A 95 -25.49 8.39 -9.90
CA THR A 95 -24.85 7.47 -10.82
C THR A 95 -23.34 7.46 -10.64
N ASP A 96 -22.71 8.63 -10.49
CA ASP A 96 -21.24 8.75 -10.41
C ASP A 96 -20.71 8.09 -9.14
N ILE A 97 -21.40 8.32 -8.01
CA ILE A 97 -21.08 7.69 -6.74
C ILE A 97 -21.24 6.16 -6.84
N LEU A 98 -22.31 5.68 -7.48
CA LEU A 98 -22.53 4.25 -7.68
C LEU A 98 -21.45 3.62 -8.57
N ILE A 99 -20.97 4.31 -9.60
CA ILE A 99 -19.88 3.85 -10.47
C ILE A 99 -18.59 3.70 -9.65
N ILE A 100 -18.24 4.69 -8.83
CA ILE A 100 -17.06 4.61 -7.95
C ILE A 100 -17.19 3.43 -6.98
N LEU A 101 -18.34 3.29 -6.31
CA LEU A 101 -18.59 2.20 -5.37
C LEU A 101 -18.55 0.83 -6.04
N ALA A 102 -19.09 0.71 -7.27
CA ALA A 102 -19.01 -0.50 -8.05
C ALA A 102 -17.56 -0.84 -8.41
N GLY A 103 -16.75 0.15 -8.78
CA GLY A 103 -15.32 -0.03 -9.01
C GLY A 103 -14.56 -0.50 -7.76
N VAL A 104 -14.84 0.09 -6.60
CA VAL A 104 -14.29 -0.36 -5.31
C VAL A 104 -14.73 -1.80 -4.99
N ALA A 105 -16.00 -2.14 -5.22
CA ALA A 105 -16.50 -3.50 -5.01
C ALA A 105 -15.82 -4.52 -5.92
N LEU A 106 -15.52 -4.18 -7.17
CA LEU A 106 -14.75 -5.03 -8.08
C LEU A 106 -13.31 -5.24 -7.59
N LEU A 107 -12.66 -4.20 -7.06
CA LEU A 107 -11.33 -4.34 -6.46
C LEU A 107 -11.34 -5.26 -5.24
N ILE A 108 -12.35 -5.12 -4.36
CA ILE A 108 -12.51 -6.00 -3.19
C ILE A 108 -12.75 -7.44 -3.65
N LEU A 109 -13.59 -7.64 -4.67
CA LEU A 109 -13.87 -8.96 -5.23
C LEU A 109 -12.62 -9.60 -5.81
N GLU A 110 -11.79 -8.85 -6.55
CA GLU A 110 -10.50 -9.32 -7.04
C GLU A 110 -9.61 -9.79 -5.87
N ILE A 111 -9.43 -8.95 -4.84
CA ILE A 111 -8.55 -9.26 -3.70
C ILE A 111 -9.00 -10.50 -2.92
N ILE A 112 -10.30 -10.71 -2.74
CA ILE A 112 -10.85 -11.78 -1.89
C ILE A 112 -11.04 -13.09 -2.66
N VAL A 113 -11.49 -13.02 -3.92
CA VAL A 113 -12.00 -14.18 -4.65
C VAL A 113 -11.04 -14.67 -5.73
N ILE A 114 -10.34 -13.76 -6.40
CA ILE A 114 -9.57 -14.07 -7.61
C ILE A 114 -8.07 -14.08 -7.29
N PRO A 115 -7.38 -15.23 -7.38
CA PRO A 115 -5.94 -15.27 -7.19
C PRO A 115 -5.25 -14.63 -8.41
N GLY A 116 -4.77 -13.40 -8.27
CA GLY A 116 -4.04 -12.67 -9.30
C GLY A 116 -4.47 -11.21 -9.42
N PHE A 117 -4.18 -10.61 -10.58
CA PHE A 117 -4.74 -9.33 -11.00
C PHE A 117 -5.35 -9.47 -12.40
N GLY A 118 -6.66 -9.65 -12.43
CA GLY A 118 -7.44 -9.94 -13.63
C GLY A 118 -8.32 -8.78 -14.09
N VAL A 119 -9.39 -9.15 -14.79
CA VAL A 119 -10.34 -8.21 -15.40
C VAL A 119 -11.13 -7.44 -14.34
N ALA A 120 -11.45 -8.03 -13.19
CA ALA A 120 -12.17 -7.32 -12.14
C ALA A 120 -11.28 -6.25 -11.50
N GLY A 121 -10.00 -6.54 -11.28
CA GLY A 121 -8.99 -5.55 -10.87
C GLY A 121 -8.89 -4.35 -11.82
N ILE A 122 -8.62 -4.61 -13.11
CA ILE A 122 -8.49 -3.55 -14.12
C ILE A 122 -9.80 -2.77 -14.29
N GLY A 123 -10.93 -3.47 -14.40
CA GLY A 123 -12.25 -2.87 -14.52
C GLY A 123 -12.59 -2.00 -13.32
N GLY A 124 -12.25 -2.45 -12.11
CA GLY A 124 -12.41 -1.68 -10.88
C GLY A 124 -11.66 -0.35 -10.91
N ILE A 125 -10.38 -0.36 -11.31
CA ILE A 125 -9.58 0.87 -11.45
C ILE A 125 -10.19 1.81 -12.49
N VAL A 126 -10.57 1.29 -13.66
CA VAL A 126 -11.16 2.10 -14.74
C VAL A 126 -12.46 2.75 -14.29
N LEU A 127 -13.35 2.01 -13.62
CA LEU A 127 -14.60 2.56 -13.09
C LEU A 127 -14.35 3.64 -12.03
N ILE A 128 -13.39 3.43 -11.12
CA ILE A 128 -13.04 4.45 -10.13
C ILE A 128 -12.52 5.71 -10.83
N LEU A 129 -11.56 5.58 -11.76
CA LEU A 129 -11.00 6.74 -12.46
C LEU A 129 -12.07 7.48 -13.29
N TRP A 130 -12.95 6.74 -13.95
CA TRP A 130 -14.07 7.30 -14.70
C TRP A 130 -15.04 8.04 -13.79
N GLY A 131 -15.49 7.40 -12.70
CA GLY A 131 -16.40 8.02 -11.76
C GLY A 131 -15.79 9.25 -11.05
N LEU A 132 -14.49 9.22 -10.76
CA LEU A 132 -13.77 10.39 -10.25
C LEU A 132 -13.67 11.51 -11.27
N TYR A 133 -13.56 11.20 -12.56
CA TYR A 133 -13.57 12.21 -13.61
C TYR A 133 -14.94 12.88 -13.74
N GLU A 134 -16.02 12.09 -13.81
CA GLU A 134 -17.40 12.58 -13.85
C GLU A 134 -17.74 13.43 -12.62
N LEU A 135 -17.23 13.07 -11.44
CA LEU A 135 -17.44 13.86 -10.20
C LEU A 135 -16.93 15.31 -10.30
N LEU A 136 -15.93 15.57 -11.16
CA LEU A 136 -15.35 16.90 -11.36
C LEU A 136 -16.11 17.71 -12.41
N LEU A 137 -17.05 17.09 -13.12
CA LEU A 137 -17.83 17.68 -14.18
C LEU A 137 -19.26 17.98 -13.69
N PRO A 138 -19.84 19.12 -14.06
CA PRO A 138 -21.25 19.36 -13.83
C PRO A 138 -22.10 18.66 -14.90
N ASP A 139 -23.32 18.23 -14.52
CA ASP A 139 -24.30 17.58 -15.41
C ASP A 139 -25.02 18.59 -16.34
N ILE A 140 -24.23 19.42 -17.05
CA ILE A 140 -24.68 20.38 -18.05
C ILE A 140 -23.65 20.46 -19.19
N PRO A 141 -24.04 20.88 -20.40
CA PRO A 141 -23.08 21.16 -21.47
C PRO A 141 -22.09 22.23 -21.02
N ILE A 142 -20.81 21.89 -21.03
CA ILE A 142 -19.72 22.78 -20.62
C ILE A 142 -18.82 23.15 -21.79
N GLY A 143 -18.11 24.26 -21.62
CA GLY A 143 -17.05 24.67 -22.54
C GLY A 143 -15.78 23.85 -22.34
N PRO A 144 -14.88 23.84 -23.35
CA PRO A 144 -13.62 23.07 -23.31
C PRO A 144 -12.68 23.50 -22.17
N GLU A 145 -12.83 24.71 -21.65
CA GLU A 145 -12.03 25.21 -20.52
C GLU A 145 -12.35 24.46 -19.22
N VAL A 146 -13.64 24.19 -18.96
CA VAL A 146 -14.08 23.46 -17.75
C VAL A 146 -13.67 22.00 -17.84
N GLU A 147 -13.80 21.38 -19.02
CA GLU A 147 -13.30 20.03 -19.28
C GLU A 147 -11.79 19.92 -19.03
N ALA A 148 -11.02 20.89 -19.53
CA ALA A 148 -9.58 20.93 -19.31
C ALA A 148 -9.23 21.08 -17.82
N MET A 149 -9.96 21.92 -17.06
CA MET A 149 -9.76 22.07 -15.63
C MET A 149 -10.02 20.76 -14.86
N ALA A 150 -11.09 20.04 -15.20
CA ALA A 150 -11.41 18.74 -14.60
C ALA A 150 -10.33 17.70 -14.91
N LEU A 151 -9.89 17.61 -16.17
CA LEU A 151 -8.79 16.72 -16.59
C LEU A 151 -7.49 17.03 -15.84
N TRP A 152 -7.09 18.30 -15.76
CA TRP A 152 -5.91 18.71 -15.03
C TRP A 152 -6.01 18.42 -13.53
N GLY A 153 -7.19 18.64 -12.93
CA GLY A 153 -7.47 18.27 -11.55
C GLY A 153 -7.23 16.78 -11.32
N LEU A 154 -7.82 15.92 -12.15
CA LEU A 154 -7.65 14.48 -12.07
C LEU A 154 -6.18 14.06 -12.24
N ILE A 155 -5.46 14.62 -13.22
CA ILE A 155 -4.04 14.35 -13.45
C ILE A 155 -3.20 14.71 -12.22
N ILE A 156 -3.44 15.89 -11.63
CA ILE A 156 -2.77 16.32 -10.39
C ILE A 156 -3.08 15.36 -9.25
N GLY A 157 -4.33 14.92 -9.13
CA GLY A 157 -4.75 13.89 -8.17
C GLY A 157 -3.97 12.59 -8.33
N ILE A 158 -3.87 12.07 -9.56
CA ILE A 158 -3.13 10.84 -9.89
C ILE A 158 -1.64 11.00 -9.58
N ILE A 159 -1.01 12.11 -10.00
CA ILE A 159 0.40 12.38 -9.70
C ILE A 159 0.62 12.45 -8.19
N GLY A 160 -0.26 13.15 -7.47
CA GLY A 160 -0.25 13.21 -6.01
C GLY A 160 -0.38 11.82 -5.38
N ALA A 161 -1.23 10.95 -5.94
CA ALA A 161 -1.44 9.59 -5.46
C ALA A 161 -0.19 8.72 -5.68
N LEU A 162 0.46 8.84 -6.84
CA LEU A 162 1.72 8.14 -7.14
C LEU A 162 2.85 8.59 -6.21
N ILE A 163 3.02 9.90 -6.03
CA ILE A 163 4.02 10.45 -5.09
C ILE A 163 3.72 9.96 -3.68
N GLY A 164 2.46 10.05 -3.25
CA GLY A 164 2.00 9.55 -1.95
C GLY A 164 2.32 8.07 -1.77
N LEU A 165 2.00 7.23 -2.76
CA LEU A 165 2.28 5.79 -2.72
C LEU A 165 3.78 5.49 -2.61
N VAL A 166 4.64 6.22 -3.34
CA VAL A 166 6.11 6.08 -3.24
C VAL A 166 6.60 6.48 -1.85
N LEU A 167 6.09 7.58 -1.29
CA LEU A 167 6.42 8.02 0.06
C LEU A 167 5.96 7.01 1.12
N LEU A 168 4.73 6.49 0.97
CA LEU A 168 4.20 5.44 1.83
C LEU A 168 5.08 4.20 1.80
N PHE A 169 5.45 3.71 0.62
CA PHE A 169 6.33 2.54 0.48
C PHE A 169 7.70 2.76 1.13
N LYS A 170 8.28 3.96 0.96
CA LYS A 170 9.56 4.34 1.59
C LYS A 170 9.47 4.45 3.11
N MET A 171 8.35 4.90 3.65
CA MET A 171 8.12 4.93 5.11
C MET A 171 7.85 3.52 5.66
N MET A 172 7.12 2.71 4.92
CA MET A 172 6.73 1.35 5.27
C MET A 172 7.93 0.41 5.36
N THR A 173 8.90 0.50 4.44
CA THR A 173 10.15 -0.29 4.52
C THR A 173 10.99 0.00 5.77
N LYS A 174 10.73 1.10 6.48
CA LYS A 174 11.39 1.46 7.74
C LYS A 174 10.63 1.00 8.98
N THR A 175 9.40 0.48 8.85
CA THR A 175 8.61 0.06 10.01
C THR A 175 9.08 -1.28 10.55
N THR A 176 9.06 -1.45 11.87
CA THR A 176 9.51 -2.67 12.56
C THR A 176 8.75 -3.93 12.12
N PHE A 177 7.49 -3.77 11.70
CA PHE A 177 6.69 -4.83 11.10
C PHE A 177 7.28 -5.33 9.77
N TRP A 178 7.64 -4.43 8.87
CA TRP A 178 8.24 -4.77 7.58
C TRP A 178 9.64 -5.34 7.73
N GLN A 179 10.46 -4.79 8.62
CA GLN A 179 11.79 -5.35 8.92
C GLN A 179 11.71 -6.79 9.46
N LYS A 180 10.67 -7.12 10.25
CA LYS A 180 10.43 -8.49 10.73
C LYS A 180 9.91 -9.44 9.65
N LEU A 181 9.24 -8.92 8.61
CA LEU A 181 8.71 -9.70 7.49
C LEU A 181 9.75 -9.93 6.38
N THR A 182 10.58 -8.93 6.06
CA THR A 182 11.59 -9.01 4.99
C THR A 182 12.97 -9.44 5.47
N SER A 183 13.25 -9.37 6.77
CA SER A 183 14.45 -9.95 7.38
C SER A 183 14.06 -11.10 8.30
N PRO A 184 13.74 -12.29 7.76
CA PRO A 184 13.82 -13.51 8.56
C PRO A 184 15.30 -13.76 8.86
N GLY A 185 15.80 -13.13 9.93
CA GLY A 185 17.08 -13.41 10.56
C GLY A 185 18.28 -13.56 9.63
N VAL A 186 18.84 -12.45 9.13
CA VAL A 186 20.30 -12.36 9.20
C VAL A 186 20.59 -11.89 10.62
N GLU A 187 20.45 -12.81 11.58
CA GLU A 187 21.08 -12.67 12.88
C GLU A 187 22.57 -12.63 12.59
N GLY A 188 23.10 -11.41 12.46
CA GLY A 188 24.53 -11.21 12.30
C GLY A 188 25.24 -11.93 13.42
N ALA A 189 26.25 -12.73 13.06
CA ALA A 189 27.13 -13.46 13.95
C ALA A 189 27.87 -12.60 15.00
N GLU A 190 27.56 -11.30 15.10
CA GLU A 190 28.17 -10.33 15.99
C GLU A 190 27.38 -10.07 17.28
N ALA A 191 26.13 -10.55 17.40
CA ALA A 191 25.30 -10.30 18.59
C ALA A 191 25.38 -11.38 19.69
N GLY A 192 26.28 -12.37 19.56
CA GLY A 192 26.62 -13.29 20.65
C GLY A 192 25.49 -14.17 21.21
N TYR A 193 24.34 -14.21 20.53
CA TYR A 193 23.27 -15.18 20.78
C TYR A 193 23.27 -16.19 19.65
N SER A 194 24.27 -17.07 19.66
CA SER A 194 24.15 -18.28 18.89
C SER A 194 23.07 -19.14 19.55
N THR A 195 22.08 -19.53 18.77
CA THR A 195 21.16 -20.63 19.10
C THR A 195 21.87 -22.00 18.99
N SER A 196 23.20 -22.00 18.84
CA SER A 196 24.01 -23.19 19.02
C SER A 196 23.94 -23.59 20.49
N VAL A 197 23.36 -24.75 20.73
CA VAL A 197 23.65 -25.50 21.95
C VAL A 197 25.19 -25.51 22.07
N GLY A 198 25.75 -25.06 23.19
CA GLY A 198 27.16 -24.66 23.40
C GLY A 198 28.22 -25.75 23.23
N TRP A 199 28.10 -26.55 22.18
CA TRP A 199 28.95 -27.64 21.75
C TRP A 199 30.13 -27.16 20.92
N GLU A 200 30.23 -25.87 20.59
CA GLU A 200 31.34 -25.28 19.83
C GLU A 200 32.70 -25.60 20.48
N ASN A 201 32.73 -25.68 21.81
CA ASN A 201 33.90 -26.07 22.59
C ASN A 201 34.33 -27.55 22.43
N LEU A 202 33.52 -28.37 21.75
CA LEU A 202 33.81 -29.78 21.47
C LEU A 202 34.58 -29.98 20.17
N VAL A 203 34.68 -28.95 19.31
CA VAL A 203 35.43 -29.05 18.05
C VAL A 203 36.89 -29.45 18.33
N GLY A 204 37.36 -30.50 17.67
CA GLY A 204 38.71 -31.05 17.85
C GLY A 204 38.87 -32.00 19.03
N ARG A 205 37.87 -32.17 19.90
CA ARG A 205 37.92 -33.14 21.00
C ARG A 205 37.66 -34.56 20.52
N GLU A 206 38.19 -35.52 21.27
CA GLU A 206 37.97 -36.94 21.05
C GLU A 206 36.86 -37.47 21.95
N GLY A 207 36.10 -38.42 21.44
CA GLY A 207 35.04 -39.08 22.18
C GLY A 207 34.93 -40.55 21.81
N GLU A 208 33.99 -41.23 22.45
CA GLU A 208 33.72 -42.65 22.23
C GLU A 208 32.25 -42.83 21.84
N SER A 209 31.99 -43.52 20.73
CA SER A 209 30.63 -43.83 20.28
C SER A 209 29.91 -44.76 21.27
N GLN A 210 28.73 -44.36 21.75
CA GLN A 210 27.87 -45.17 22.62
C GLN A 210 26.81 -45.98 21.85
N SER A 211 26.52 -45.59 20.61
CA SER A 211 25.72 -46.36 19.66
C SER A 211 26.48 -46.54 18.35
N ASP A 212 25.97 -47.39 17.48
CA ASP A 212 26.35 -47.39 16.07
C ASP A 212 25.94 -46.05 15.42
N LEU A 213 26.78 -45.50 14.53
CA LEU A 213 26.51 -44.29 13.76
C LEU A 213 26.21 -44.67 12.31
N ARG A 214 24.95 -44.50 11.88
CA ARG A 214 24.47 -44.83 10.51
C ARG A 214 23.48 -43.78 9.95
N PRO A 215 23.93 -42.61 9.47
CA PRO A 215 25.18 -41.95 9.78
C PRO A 215 25.12 -41.25 11.15
N SER A 216 23.96 -41.20 11.82
CA SER A 216 23.82 -40.54 13.12
C SER A 216 23.81 -41.53 14.29
N GLY A 217 24.20 -41.05 15.46
CA GLY A 217 24.26 -41.84 16.68
C GLY A 217 24.70 -41.00 17.88
N TRP A 218 24.91 -41.66 19.02
CA TRP A 218 25.33 -41.03 20.26
C TRP A 218 26.82 -41.24 20.51
N VAL A 219 27.54 -40.18 20.85
CA VAL A 219 28.95 -40.20 21.26
C VAL A 219 29.07 -39.56 22.64
N ASN A 220 29.95 -40.09 23.47
CA ASN A 220 30.36 -39.48 24.72
C ASN A 220 31.63 -38.65 24.48
N VAL A 221 31.57 -37.35 24.69
CA VAL A 221 32.71 -36.41 24.62
C VAL A 221 32.82 -35.72 25.98
N ASP A 222 33.96 -35.87 26.66
CA ASP A 222 34.21 -35.33 28.02
C ASP A 222 33.11 -35.65 29.07
N GLY A 223 32.52 -36.83 29.01
CA GLY A 223 31.45 -37.24 29.92
C GLY A 223 30.06 -36.70 29.57
N GLN A 224 29.93 -35.96 28.46
CA GLN A 224 28.65 -35.49 27.93
C GLN A 224 28.23 -36.34 26.73
N ARG A 225 26.97 -36.82 26.77
CA ARG A 225 26.37 -37.60 25.69
C ARG A 225 25.79 -36.66 24.64
N VAL A 226 26.37 -36.67 23.44
CA VAL A 226 26.04 -35.77 22.32
C VAL A 226 25.53 -36.58 21.14
N PHE A 227 24.50 -36.07 20.46
CA PHE A 227 24.01 -36.65 19.21
C PHE A 227 24.85 -36.11 18.05
N VAL A 228 25.44 -37.00 17.27
CA VAL A 228 26.40 -36.63 16.23
C VAL A 228 26.08 -37.35 14.91
N VAL A 229 26.68 -36.86 13.82
CA VAL A 229 26.59 -37.45 12.49
C VAL A 229 28.00 -37.78 12.01
N SER A 230 28.23 -38.99 11.51
CA SER A 230 29.50 -39.38 10.92
C SER A 230 29.72 -38.66 9.60
N GLU A 231 30.99 -38.42 9.24
CA GLU A 231 31.40 -37.86 7.95
C GLU A 231 31.32 -38.90 6.82
N GLY A 232 30.22 -39.65 6.75
CA GLY A 232 29.93 -40.63 5.70
C GLY A 232 30.31 -42.07 6.03
N ASP A 233 31.24 -42.31 6.96
CA ASP A 233 31.63 -43.66 7.36
C ASP A 233 30.67 -44.29 8.38
N PHE A 234 30.52 -45.61 8.31
CA PHE A 234 29.90 -46.39 9.37
C PHE A 234 30.85 -46.48 10.57
N ILE A 235 30.39 -46.06 11.75
CA ILE A 235 31.16 -46.15 13.00
C ILE A 235 30.41 -47.05 13.97
N GLU A 236 31.06 -48.15 14.38
CA GLU A 236 30.53 -49.10 15.36
C GLU A 236 30.57 -48.51 16.77
N LYS A 237 29.68 -48.97 17.64
CA LYS A 237 29.73 -48.69 19.07
C LYS A 237 31.12 -48.98 19.67
N ASN A 238 31.53 -48.19 20.65
CA ASN A 238 32.83 -48.18 21.35
C ASN A 238 34.05 -47.87 20.46
N CYS A 239 33.86 -47.20 19.32
CA CYS A 239 34.96 -46.63 18.54
C CYS A 239 35.34 -45.22 19.01
N LYS A 240 36.64 -44.90 18.95
CA LYS A 240 37.13 -43.53 19.13
C LYS A 240 36.79 -42.67 17.90
N VAL A 241 36.28 -41.48 18.16
CA VAL A 241 35.92 -40.50 17.14
C VAL A 241 36.45 -39.12 17.50
N LYS A 242 36.66 -38.27 16.49
CA LYS A 242 37.05 -36.86 16.66
C LYS A 242 35.98 -35.95 16.08
N VAL A 243 35.62 -34.91 16.82
CA VAL A 243 34.68 -33.88 16.35
C VAL A 243 35.37 -32.98 15.32
N LEU A 244 34.82 -32.92 14.11
CA LEU A 244 35.35 -32.13 13.00
C LEU A 244 34.74 -30.73 12.97
N SER A 245 33.41 -30.63 13.05
CA SER A 245 32.68 -29.38 13.00
C SER A 245 31.41 -29.44 13.85
N VAL A 246 30.97 -28.27 14.29
CA VAL A 246 29.72 -28.06 15.01
C VAL A 246 28.98 -26.94 14.31
N ASP A 247 27.89 -27.28 13.64
CA ASP A 247 27.01 -26.34 12.93
C ASP A 247 25.66 -26.30 13.66
N GLY A 248 25.54 -25.43 14.67
CA GLY A 248 24.36 -25.32 15.50
C GLY A 248 24.09 -26.60 16.31
N ASN A 249 23.04 -27.34 15.94
CA ASN A 249 22.67 -28.60 16.59
C ASN A 249 23.20 -29.84 15.84
N ARG A 250 24.04 -29.64 14.81
CA ARG A 250 24.64 -30.72 14.03
C ARG A 250 26.14 -30.82 14.35
N VAL A 251 26.51 -31.89 15.03
CA VAL A 251 27.92 -32.19 15.36
C VAL A 251 28.42 -33.28 14.42
N VAL A 252 29.49 -33.01 13.66
CA VAL A 252 30.07 -33.95 12.70
C VAL A 252 31.31 -34.61 13.28
N VAL A 253 31.38 -35.94 13.21
CA VAL A 253 32.51 -36.73 13.74
C VAL A 253 33.13 -37.63 12.68
N ARG A 254 34.44 -37.90 12.82
CA ARG A 254 35.19 -38.85 12.01
C ARG A 254 35.77 -39.95 12.88
N LYS A 255 35.78 -41.19 12.40
CA LYS A 255 36.44 -42.32 13.07
C LYS A 255 37.94 -42.06 13.15
N LEU A 256 38.52 -42.20 14.34
CA LEU A 256 39.96 -42.20 14.49
C LEU A 256 40.47 -43.60 14.11
N ASN A 257 41.24 -43.69 13.03
CA ASN A 257 41.94 -44.92 12.70
C ASN A 257 43.05 -45.12 13.72
N SER A 258 42.99 -46.22 14.47
CA SER A 258 44.11 -46.71 15.26
C SER A 258 45.16 -47.27 14.28
N LYS A 259 46.23 -46.49 14.05
CA LYS A 259 47.56 -46.87 13.51
C LYS A 259 48.34 -45.56 13.27
N GLU A 260 49.52 -45.27 13.81
CA GLU A 260 50.55 -46.02 14.56
C GLU A 260 50.99 -45.21 15.79
#